data_AF-A0A7V9LG93-F1
#
_entry.id   AF-A0A7V9LG93-F1
#
_cell.length_a   1.000
_cell.length_b   1.000
_cell.length_c   1.000
_cell.angle_alpha   90.00
_cell.angle_beta   90.00
_cell.angle_gamma   90.00
#
_symmetry.space_group_name_H-M   'P 1'
#
loop_
_entity.id
_entity.type
_entity.pdbx_description
1 polymer ?
#
loop_
_entity_poly.entity_id
_entity_poly.type
_entity_poly.pdbx_seq_one_letter_code
_entity_poly.pdbx_strand_id
1 'polypeptide(L)' 'MPADNQQAKVHSRRPGSIERAAEVVGDRWTILVLREAFFGVRRYGEMARNLGIARNVLASRLK' A
#
# COMPACT_ATOMS: atom_id res chain seq x y z
N MET A 1 -33.92 13.59 -31.84
CA MET A 1 -32.58 13.69 -31.20
C MET A 1 -32.37 12.43 -30.39
N PRO A 2 -31.53 11.47 -30.84
CA PRO A 2 -31.20 10.27 -30.07
C PRO A 2 -30.16 10.60 -28.98
N ALA A 3 -30.24 9.86 -27.89
CA ALA A 3 -29.33 9.91 -26.76
C ALA A 3 -28.05 9.12 -27.08
N ASP A 4 -26.88 9.77 -27.02
CA ASP A 4 -25.59 9.10 -26.93
C ASP A 4 -24.98 9.38 -25.56
N ASN A 5 -25.32 8.46 -24.66
CA ASN A 5 -24.74 8.25 -23.36
C ASN A 5 -23.23 8.01 -23.52
N GLN A 6 -22.44 9.07 -23.35
CA GLN A 6 -20.98 9.05 -23.27
C GLN A 6 -20.52 8.34 -21.98
N GLN A 7 -20.81 7.04 -21.89
CA GLN A 7 -19.99 6.12 -21.13
C GLN A 7 -18.63 6.08 -21.82
N ALA A 8 -17.83 7.12 -21.54
CA ALA A 8 -16.44 7.19 -21.90
C ALA A 8 -15.78 5.94 -21.33
N LYS A 9 -15.48 5.01 -22.24
CA LYS A 9 -14.72 3.77 -22.04
C LYS A 9 -13.78 3.93 -20.86
N VAL A 10 -14.04 3.19 -19.78
CA VAL A 10 -13.04 2.86 -18.77
C VAL A 10 -11.87 2.24 -19.54
N HIS A 11 -10.86 3.06 -19.85
CA HIS A 11 -9.67 2.60 -20.53
C HIS A 11 -9.01 1.61 -19.59
N SER A 12 -9.08 0.33 -19.93
CA SER A 12 -8.32 -0.75 -19.29
C SER A 12 -6.82 -0.55 -19.61
N ARG A 13 -6.25 0.54 -19.11
CA ARG A 13 -4.81 0.78 -19.14
C ARG A 13 -4.23 -0.15 -18.08
N ARG A 14 -3.39 -1.08 -18.50
CA ARG A 14 -2.61 -1.88 -17.53
C ARG A 14 -1.91 -0.89 -16.60
N PRO A 15 -2.02 -1.05 -15.27
CA PRO A 15 -1.42 -0.10 -14.35
C PRO A 15 0.07 -0.02 -14.66
N GLY A 16 0.55 1.21 -14.82
CA GLY A 16 1.97 1.47 -15.07
C GLY A 16 2.82 1.03 -13.89
N SER A 17 4.13 0.92 -14.07
CA SER A 17 5.07 0.51 -13.01
C SER A 17 4.94 1.39 -11.75
N ILE A 18 4.66 2.68 -11.94
CA ILE A 18 4.43 3.67 -10.88
C ILE A 18 3.12 3.42 -10.13
N GLU A 19 2.05 3.08 -10.85
CA GLU A 19 0.73 2.77 -10.27
C GLU A 19 0.78 1.53 -9.40
N ARG A 20 1.47 0.49 -9.86
CA ARG A 20 1.68 -0.73 -9.07
C ARG A 20 2.56 -0.47 -7.84
N ALA A 21 3.61 0.34 -7.98
CA ALA A 21 4.42 0.73 -6.84
C ALA A 21 3.60 1.57 -5.84
N ALA A 22 2.72 2.45 -6.32
CA ALA A 22 1.84 3.26 -5.50
C ALA A 22 0.77 2.42 -4.77
N GLU A 23 0.25 1.34 -5.36
CA GLU A 23 -0.62 0.40 -4.64
C GLU A 23 0.09 -0.28 -3.46
N VAL A 24 1.37 -0.63 -3.64
CA VAL A 24 2.17 -1.30 -2.60
C VAL A 24 2.59 -0.32 -1.49
N VAL A 25 3.07 0.86 -1.87
CA VAL A 25 3.60 1.88 -0.95
C VAL A 25 2.50 2.77 -0.37
N GLY A 26 1.35 2.88 -1.04
CA GLY A 26 0.22 3.71 -0.63
C GLY A 26 -0.50 3.21 0.63
N ASP A 27 -0.22 2.00 1.08
CA ASP A 27 -0.66 1.56 2.39
C ASP A 27 0.09 2.33 3.50
N ARG A 28 -0.68 3.02 4.34
CA ARG A 28 -0.17 3.84 5.46
C ARG A 28 0.87 3.11 6.31
N TRP A 29 0.73 1.80 6.51
CA TRP A 29 1.62 1.03 7.35
C TRP A 29 2.89 0.61 6.63
N THR A 30 2.88 0.42 5.31
CA THR A 30 4.07 0.09 4.52
C THR A 30 5.16 1.14 4.68
N ILE A 31 4.80 2.43 4.59
CA ILE A 31 5.76 3.54 4.79
C ILE A 31 6.32 3.56 6.22
N LEU A 32 5.47 3.28 7.22
CA LEU A 32 5.91 3.25 8.62
C LEU A 32 6.82 2.06 8.93
N VAL A 33 6.54 0.90 8.34
CA VAL A 33 7.38 -0.30 8.44
C VAL A 33 8.74 -0.06 7.78
N LEU A 34 8.74 0.55 6.58
CA LEU A 34 9.97 0.93 5.89
C LEU A 34 10.79 1.92 6.73
N ARG A 35 10.14 2.95 7.30
CA ARG A 35 10.78 3.91 8.20
C ARG A 35 11.52 3.22 9.34
N GLU A 36 10.85 2.31 10.06
CA GLU A 36 11.48 1.58 11.17
C GLU A 36 12.61 0.65 10.69
N ALA A 37 12.46 0.02 9.52
CA ALA A 37 13.53 -0.78 8.93
C ALA A 37 14.77 0.08 8.60
N PHE A 38 14.57 1.30 8.10
CA PHE A 38 15.64 2.28 7.88
C PHE A 38 16.29 2.78 9.17
N PHE A 39 15.54 2.86 10.28
CA PHE A 39 16.08 3.12 11.61
C PHE A 39 16.83 1.92 12.24
N GLY A 40 16.91 0.79 11.54
CA GLY A 40 17.64 -0.40 11.98
C GLY A 40 16.81 -1.36 12.83
N VAL A 41 15.50 -1.12 12.99
CA VAL A 41 14.60 -2.01 13.72
C VAL A 41 14.30 -3.23 12.85
N ARG A 42 14.87 -4.38 13.24
CA ARG A 42 14.71 -5.66 12.51
C ARG A 42 13.91 -6.70 13.27
N ARG A 43 13.60 -6.47 14.56
CA ARG A 43 12.80 -7.38 15.37
C ARG A 43 11.32 -7.06 15.23
N TYR A 44 10.55 -8.08 14.86
CA TYR A 44 9.10 -7.98 14.70
C TYR A 44 8.37 -7.38 15.92
N GLY A 45 8.71 -7.84 17.12
CA GLY A 45 8.08 -7.37 18.36
C GLY A 45 8.49 -5.94 18.77
N GLU A 46 9.59 -5.43 18.22
CA GLU A 46 10.02 -4.05 18.42
C GLU A 46 9.33 -3.13 17.41
N MET A 47 9.27 -3.55 16.15
CA MET A 47 8.50 -2.88 15.10
C MET A 47 7.01 -2.75 15.47
N ALA A 48 6.36 -3.81 15.96
CA ALA A 48 4.98 -3.75 16.43
C ALA A 48 4.77 -2.77 17.59
N ARG A 49 5.76 -2.65 18.49
CA ARG A 49 5.73 -1.70 19.62
C ARG A 49 5.93 -0.27 19.17
N ASN A 50 6.88 -0.02 18.27
CA ASN A 50 7.20 1.32 17.76
C ASN A 50 6.08 1.88 16.87
N LEU A 51 5.47 1.03 16.03
CA LEU A 51 4.33 1.43 15.19
C LEU A 51 2.99 1.49 15.96
N GLY A 52 2.90 0.87 17.14
CA GLY A 52 1.65 0.79 17.91
C GLY A 52 0.55 -0.01 17.21
N ILE A 53 0.90 -0.94 16.31
CA ILE A 53 -0.07 -1.73 15.55
C ILE A 53 -0.23 -3.14 16.07
N ALA A 54 -1.43 -3.69 15.85
CA ALA A 54 -1.72 -5.07 16.17
C ALA A 54 -0.86 -6.02 15.31
N ARG A 55 -0.39 -7.12 15.94
CA ARG A 55 0.50 -8.10 15.29
C ARG A 55 -0.14 -8.72 14.03
N ASN A 56 -1.43 -8.97 14.02
CA ASN A 56 -2.12 -9.45 12.80
C ASN A 56 -1.98 -8.47 11.63
N VAL A 57 -2.10 -7.16 11.88
CA VAL A 57 -1.96 -6.12 10.86
C VAL A 57 -0.52 -6.07 10.34
N LEU A 58 0.48 -6.12 11.24
CA LEU A 58 1.88 -6.14 10.83
C LEU A 58 2.21 -7.41 10.02
N ALA A 59 1.73 -8.58 10.44
CA ALA A 59 1.92 -9.85 9.74
C ALA A 59 1.30 -9.85 8.34
N SER A 60 0.14 -9.22 8.16
CA SER A 60 -0.49 -9.05 6.85
C SER A 60 0.33 -8.16 5.90
N ARG A 61 1.20 -7.29 6.40
CA ARG A 61 2.04 -6.39 5.58
C ARG A 61 3.43 -6.93 5.27
N LEU A 62 3.95 -7.81 6.13
CA LEU A 62 5.28 -8.42 5.94
C LEU A 62 5.27 -9.69 5.06
N LYS A 63 4.09 -10.15 4.64
CA LYS A 63 3.91 -11.36 3.83
C LYS A 63 4.19 -11.08 2.36
#